data_AF-A0A2D7S5S9-F1
#
_entry.id   AF-A0A2D7S5S9-F1
#
_cell.length_a   1.000
_cell.length_b   1.000
_cell.length_c   1.000
_cell.angle_alpha   90.00
_cell.angle_beta   90.00
_cell.angle_gamma   90.00
#
_symmetry.space_group_name_H-M   'P 1'
#
loop_
_entity.id
_entity.type
_entity.pdbx_description
1 polymer ?
#
loop_
_entity_poly.entity_id
_entity_poly.type
_entity_poly.pdbx_seq_one_letter_code
_entity_poly.pdbx_strand_id
1 'polypeptide(L)'
;MRLILVLVLLVLFFFGTILFWPTSDVAEYDVDEEKQNILLEGSDFLKEDSIETNSEQRHELMKQEYEVLEKERRILKQRLGRLKHHLYGLKFDKNKADEMREILLVAHKLIKNPDMLGAFSDVESISNEVSKLKFANKSLDHISEMIQEKKSNKK
;
A
#
# COMPACT_ATOMS: atom_id res chain seq x y z
N MET A 1 45.97 -9.67 23.18
CA MET A 1 45.35 -10.99 22.90
C MET A 1 44.12 -11.25 23.78
N ARG A 2 44.23 -11.30 25.12
CA ARG A 2 43.09 -11.64 26.02
C ARG A 2 41.92 -10.64 25.99
N LEU A 3 42.20 -9.34 25.91
CA LEU A 3 41.17 -8.29 25.85
C LEU A 3 40.37 -8.29 24.53
N ILE A 4 41.01 -8.65 23.42
CA ILE A 4 40.37 -8.73 22.09
C ILE A 4 39.40 -9.90 22.05
N LEU A 5 39.77 -11.01 22.69
CA LEU A 5 38.94 -12.22 22.79
C LEU A 5 37.66 -11.96 23.61
N VAL A 6 37.78 -11.19 24.69
CA VAL A 6 36.62 -10.76 25.51
C VAL A 6 35.71 -9.82 24.72
N LEU A 7 36.27 -8.92 23.92
CA LEU A 7 35.49 -7.97 23.12
C LEU A 7 34.71 -8.66 21.98
N VAL A 8 35.31 -9.67 21.34
CA VAL A 8 34.63 -10.48 20.31
C VAL A 8 33.48 -11.29 20.90
N LEU A 9 33.67 -11.88 22.09
CA LEU A 9 32.61 -12.60 22.81
C LEU A 9 31.42 -11.71 23.18
N LEU A 10 31.70 -10.47 23.59
CA LEU A 10 30.67 -9.48 23.97
C LEU A 10 29.80 -9.08 22.78
N VAL A 11 30.40 -8.83 21.61
CA VAL A 11 29.66 -8.50 20.39
C VAL A 11 28.79 -9.67 19.93
N LEU A 12 29.31 -10.90 19.99
CA LEU A 12 28.56 -12.11 19.61
C LEU A 12 27.33 -12.34 20.52
N PHE A 13 27.45 -12.04 21.81
CA PHE A 13 26.34 -12.16 22.76
C PHE A 13 25.20 -11.19 22.43
N PHE A 14 25.51 -9.95 22.06
CA PHE A 14 24.49 -8.96 21.65
C PHE A 14 23.78 -9.33 20.34
N PHE A 15 24.48 -9.93 19.37
CA PHE A 15 23.82 -10.41 18.14
C PHE A 15 22.92 -11.62 18.40
N GLY A 16 23.28 -12.50 19.34
CA GLY A 16 22.46 -13.65 19.73
C GLY A 16 21.10 -13.26 20.32
N THR A 17 21.06 -12.19 21.13
CA THR A 17 19.80 -11.71 21.72
C THR A 17 18.85 -11.03 20.73
N ILE A 18 19.37 -10.50 19.61
CA ILE A 18 18.54 -9.89 18.56
C ILE A 18 17.93 -10.95 17.65
N LEU A 19 18.64 -12.06 17.39
CA LEU A 19 18.16 -13.15 16.53
C LEU A 19 17.17 -14.09 17.22
N PHE A 20 17.17 -14.14 18.56
CA PHE A 20 16.35 -15.07 19.33
C PHE A 20 15.32 -14.38 20.23
N TRP A 21 14.89 -13.16 19.90
CA TRP A 21 13.77 -12.52 20.61
C TRP A 21 12.44 -13.07 20.06
N PRO A 22 11.68 -13.88 20.82
CA PRO A 22 10.34 -14.27 20.43
C PRO A 22 9.44 -13.08 20.69
N THR A 23 8.93 -12.43 19.65
CA THR A 23 7.71 -11.63 19.77
C THR A 23 6.54 -12.60 19.87
N SER A 24 6.39 -13.18 21.06
CA SER A 24 5.13 -13.76 21.51
C SER A 24 4.25 -12.63 22.02
N ASP A 25 3.18 -12.35 21.31
CA ASP A 25 1.87 -12.04 21.90
C ASP A 25 0.85 -12.27 20.78
N VAL A 26 0.48 -13.55 20.67
CA VAL A 26 -0.72 -14.00 19.98
C VAL A 26 -1.84 -13.77 20.98
N ALA A 27 -2.69 -12.76 20.72
CA ALA A 27 -3.94 -12.62 21.44
C ALA A 27 -4.91 -13.69 20.94
N GLU A 28 -4.88 -14.81 21.64
CA GLU A 28 -5.89 -15.85 21.67
C GLU A 28 -7.21 -15.22 22.15
N TYR A 29 -8.25 -15.23 21.32
CA TYR A 29 -9.62 -15.00 21.77
C TYR A 29 -10.39 -16.30 21.54
N ASP A 30 -10.81 -16.86 22.67
CA ASP A 30 -11.67 -18.03 22.80
C ASP A 30 -13.00 -17.87 22.04
N VAL A 31 -13.27 -18.87 21.20
CA VAL A 31 -14.48 -19.70 21.19
C VAL A 31 -15.74 -19.10 21.85
N ASP A 32 -16.71 -18.74 21.01
CA ASP A 32 -18.14 -18.92 21.33
C ASP A 32 -18.72 -19.89 20.30
N GLU A 33 -18.52 -21.19 20.56
CA GLU A 33 -19.37 -22.27 20.06
C GLU A 33 -20.70 -22.21 20.81
N GLU A 34 -21.74 -21.62 20.23
CA GLU A 34 -23.09 -22.16 20.42
C GLU A 34 -24.08 -21.65 19.38
N LYS A 35 -24.87 -22.59 18.87
CA LYS A 35 -25.99 -22.46 17.92
C LYS A 35 -25.62 -22.49 16.44
N GLN A 36 -25.43 -23.70 15.94
CA GLN A 36 -26.33 -24.22 14.90
C GLN A 36 -26.08 -25.71 14.72
N ASN A 37 -26.91 -26.52 15.36
CA ASN A 37 -27.09 -27.90 14.98
C ASN A 37 -28.56 -28.12 14.61
N ILE A 38 -28.72 -28.53 13.35
CA ILE A 38 -29.73 -29.49 12.88
C ILE A 38 -31.13 -28.90 12.60
N LEU A 39 -31.37 -28.60 11.32
CA LEU A 39 -32.66 -28.93 10.70
C LEU A 39 -32.50 -29.31 9.22
N LEU A 40 -32.63 -30.62 8.99
CA LEU A 40 -33.07 -31.34 7.78
C LEU A 40 -32.28 -31.19 6.47
N GLU A 41 -31.41 -32.19 6.26
CA GLU A 41 -31.46 -33.16 5.16
C GLU A 41 -32.65 -32.97 4.16
N GLY A 42 -32.32 -32.64 2.90
CA GLY A 42 -33.27 -32.69 1.79
C GLY A 42 -33.07 -31.67 0.68
N SER A 43 -32.00 -31.82 -0.12
CA SER A 43 -32.00 -31.66 -1.59
C SER A 43 -30.57 -31.46 -2.10
N ASP A 44 -29.84 -32.56 -2.26
CA ASP A 44 -28.75 -32.57 -3.24
C ASP A 44 -29.34 -32.59 -4.65
N PHE A 45 -28.57 -32.00 -5.57
CA PHE A 45 -28.75 -31.88 -7.02
C PHE A 45 -29.58 -30.67 -7.47
N LEU A 46 -28.87 -29.69 -8.08
CA LEU A 46 -29.29 -28.50 -8.85
C LEU A 46 -28.95 -27.12 -8.26
N LYS A 47 -27.76 -26.92 -7.68
CA LYS A 47 -27.24 -25.57 -7.35
C LYS A 47 -25.73 -25.35 -7.58
N GLU A 48 -25.05 -26.20 -8.33
CA GLU A 48 -23.60 -26.05 -8.54
C GLU A 48 -23.27 -25.06 -9.68
N ASP A 49 -24.03 -25.07 -10.80
CA ASP A 49 -23.71 -24.23 -11.97
C ASP A 49 -24.02 -22.72 -11.81
N SER A 50 -24.92 -22.32 -10.91
CA SER A 50 -25.32 -20.91 -10.76
C SER A 50 -24.47 -20.09 -9.79
N ILE A 51 -23.69 -20.75 -8.92
CA ILE A 51 -22.80 -20.07 -7.97
C ILE A 51 -21.45 -19.79 -8.62
N GLU A 52 -20.96 -20.72 -9.43
CA GLU A 52 -19.66 -20.64 -10.10
C GLU A 52 -19.61 -19.48 -11.10
N THR A 53 -20.67 -19.29 -11.89
CA THR A 53 -20.82 -18.18 -12.85
C THR A 53 -20.78 -16.80 -12.21
N ASN A 54 -21.33 -16.62 -11.00
CA ASN A 54 -21.24 -15.35 -10.27
C ASN A 54 -19.82 -15.10 -9.73
N SER A 55 -19.18 -16.15 -9.20
CA SER A 55 -17.83 -16.04 -8.65
C SER A 55 -16.77 -15.74 -9.72
N GLU A 56 -16.88 -16.37 -10.89
CA GLU A 56 -15.99 -16.15 -12.03
C GLU A 56 -16.19 -14.74 -12.62
N GLN A 57 -17.44 -14.32 -12.83
CA GLN A 57 -17.74 -12.95 -13.26
C GLN A 57 -17.22 -11.91 -12.27
N ARG A 58 -17.37 -12.14 -10.95
CA ARG A 58 -16.81 -11.25 -9.93
C ARG A 58 -15.28 -11.17 -10.02
N HIS A 59 -14.62 -12.32 -10.20
CA HIS A 59 -13.17 -12.36 -10.35
C HIS A 59 -12.70 -11.62 -11.61
N GLU A 60 -13.40 -11.77 -12.73
CA GLU A 60 -13.12 -11.02 -13.96
C GLU A 60 -13.28 -9.51 -13.77
N LEU A 61 -14.35 -9.07 -13.11
CA LEU A 61 -14.56 -7.65 -12.79
C LEU A 61 -13.46 -7.09 -11.88
N MET A 62 -13.06 -7.85 -10.85
CA MET A 62 -11.95 -7.46 -9.97
C MET A 62 -10.64 -7.35 -10.75
N LYS A 63 -10.37 -8.29 -11.65
CA LYS A 63 -9.18 -8.27 -12.51
C LYS A 63 -9.17 -7.03 -13.41
N GLN A 64 -10.30 -6.71 -14.04
CA GLN A 64 -10.43 -5.53 -14.90
C GLN A 64 -10.19 -4.22 -14.12
N GLU A 65 -10.81 -4.07 -12.94
CA GLU A 65 -10.62 -2.88 -12.10
C GLU A 65 -9.18 -2.80 -11.59
N TYR A 66 -8.55 -3.94 -11.28
CA TYR A 66 -7.15 -3.98 -10.87
C TYR A 66 -6.19 -3.61 -12.01
N GLU A 67 -6.50 -3.92 -13.26
CA GLU A 67 -5.73 -3.42 -14.40
C GLU A 67 -5.80 -1.89 -14.51
N VAL A 68 -6.96 -1.29 -14.21
CA VAL A 68 -7.10 0.18 -14.11
C VAL A 68 -6.23 0.71 -12.98
N LEU A 69 -6.24 0.07 -11.80
CA LEU A 69 -5.39 0.41 -10.67
C LEU A 69 -3.90 0.40 -11.04
N GLU A 70 -3.43 -0.64 -11.73
CA GLU A 70 -2.03 -0.70 -12.17
C GLU A 70 -1.66 0.44 -13.12
N LYS A 71 -2.55 0.79 -14.06
CA LYS A 71 -2.34 1.90 -14.99
C LYS A 71 -2.18 3.21 -14.22
N GLU A 72 -3.06 3.48 -13.25
CA GLU A 72 -2.97 4.69 -12.42
C GLU A 72 -1.69 4.72 -11.57
N ARG A 73 -1.27 3.59 -10.99
CA ARG A 73 0.02 3.48 -10.27
C ARG A 73 1.20 3.85 -11.17
N ARG A 74 1.21 3.35 -12.42
CA ARG A 74 2.26 3.66 -13.41
C ARG A 74 2.29 5.15 -13.75
N ILE A 75 1.12 5.76 -13.97
CA ILE A 75 0.99 7.19 -14.26
C ILE A 75 1.53 8.01 -13.08
N LEU A 76 1.09 7.71 -11.85
CA LEU A 76 1.54 8.40 -10.64
C LEU A 76 3.06 8.30 -10.46
N LYS A 77 3.63 7.11 -10.65
CA LYS A 77 5.08 6.86 -10.58
C LYS A 77 5.86 7.68 -11.61
N GLN A 78 5.41 7.69 -12.87
CA GLN A 78 6.04 8.49 -13.92
C GLN A 78 5.99 9.98 -13.58
N ARG A 79 4.85 10.45 -13.10
CA ARG A 79 4.65 11.85 -12.74
C ARG A 79 5.53 12.29 -11.57
N LEU A 80 5.64 11.48 -10.52
CA LEU A 80 6.57 11.72 -9.42
C LEU A 80 8.02 11.79 -9.90
N GLY A 81 8.42 10.91 -10.82
CA GLY A 81 9.74 10.97 -11.45
C GLY A 81 10.00 12.30 -12.17
N ARG A 82 9.04 12.77 -12.97
CA ARG A 82 9.13 14.07 -13.66
C ARG A 82 9.22 15.24 -12.67
N LEU A 83 8.39 15.23 -11.62
CA LEU A 83 8.41 16.28 -10.60
C LEU A 83 9.73 16.31 -9.83
N LYS A 84 10.29 15.15 -9.49
CA LYS A 84 11.63 15.07 -8.88
C LYS A 84 12.69 15.79 -9.74
N HIS A 85 12.66 15.59 -11.05
CA HIS A 85 13.58 16.29 -11.96
C HIS A 85 13.32 17.80 -12.00
N HIS A 86 12.06 18.22 -12.03
CA HIS A 86 11.70 19.64 -12.04
C HIS A 86 12.03 20.38 -10.74
N LEU A 87 11.98 19.68 -9.61
CA LEU A 87 12.33 20.18 -8.28
C LEU A 87 13.83 20.34 -8.07
N TYR A 88 14.65 19.61 -8.83
CA TYR A 88 16.09 19.60 -8.62
C TYR A 88 16.70 21.00 -8.77
N GLY A 89 17.40 21.46 -7.73
CA GLY A 89 18.04 22.76 -7.70
C GLY A 89 17.10 23.95 -7.44
N LEU A 90 15.79 23.73 -7.23
CA LEU A 90 14.87 24.77 -6.79
C LEU A 90 14.88 24.89 -5.27
N LYS A 91 14.91 26.14 -4.77
CA LYS A 91 14.79 26.46 -3.35
C LYS A 91 13.47 27.15 -3.09
N PHE A 92 12.67 26.61 -2.19
CA PHE A 92 11.38 27.15 -1.76
C PHE A 92 11.47 27.67 -0.33
N ASP A 93 10.59 28.59 0.03
CA ASP A 93 10.39 28.99 1.42
C ASP A 93 9.93 27.79 2.24
N LYS A 94 10.27 27.77 3.54
CA LYS A 94 10.04 26.62 4.42
C LYS A 94 8.60 26.12 4.35
N ASN A 95 7.62 27.02 4.47
CA ASN A 95 6.20 26.66 4.48
C ASN A 95 5.77 25.95 3.17
N LYS A 96 6.19 26.49 2.01
CA LYS A 96 5.90 25.88 0.70
C LYS A 96 6.63 24.55 0.53
N ALA A 97 7.87 24.47 0.98
CA ALA A 97 8.65 23.23 0.93
C ALA A 97 8.02 22.11 1.78
N ASP A 98 7.52 22.45 2.97
CA ASP A 98 6.85 21.51 3.87
C ASP A 98 5.54 21.00 3.25
N GLU A 99 4.72 21.89 2.69
CA GLU A 99 3.48 21.52 1.96
C GLU A 99 3.77 20.58 0.78
N MET A 100 4.75 20.93 -0.06
CA MET A 100 5.18 20.08 -1.18
C MET A 100 5.67 18.71 -0.70
N ARG A 101 6.41 18.69 0.42
CA ARG A 101 6.93 17.45 1.00
C ARG A 101 5.80 16.53 1.43
N GLU A 102 4.78 17.07 2.10
CA GLU A 102 3.63 16.28 2.57
C GLU A 102 2.89 15.63 1.40
N ILE A 103 2.57 16.41 0.38
CA ILE A 103 1.89 15.90 -0.84
C ILE A 103 2.74 14.81 -1.51
N LEU A 104 4.05 15.04 -1.69
CA LEU A 104 4.95 14.05 -2.30
C LEU A 104 5.07 12.77 -1.46
N LEU A 105 5.12 12.89 -0.13
CA LEU A 105 5.21 11.75 0.76
C LEU A 105 3.94 10.87 0.70
N VAL A 106 2.77 11.50 0.68
CA VAL A 106 1.49 10.79 0.52
C VAL A 106 1.47 10.03 -0.81
N ALA A 107 1.78 10.71 -1.92
CA ALA A 107 1.84 10.07 -3.23
C ALA A 107 2.90 8.95 -3.30
N HIS A 108 4.06 9.13 -2.66
CA HIS A 108 5.11 8.11 -2.63
C HIS A 108 4.70 6.87 -1.83
N LYS A 109 3.96 7.02 -0.73
CA LYS A 109 3.47 5.88 0.07
C LYS A 109 2.59 4.94 -0.77
N LEU A 110 1.72 5.49 -1.62
CA LEU A 110 0.82 4.73 -2.48
C LEU A 110 1.53 3.89 -3.55
N ILE A 111 2.77 4.25 -3.93
CA ILE A 111 3.55 3.52 -4.95
C ILE A 111 4.63 2.61 -4.36
N LYS A 112 5.03 2.82 -3.10
CA LYS A 112 6.17 2.12 -2.50
C LYS A 112 5.86 0.65 -2.24
N ASN A 113 4.72 0.39 -1.61
CA ASN A 113 4.24 -0.95 -1.26
C ASN A 113 2.81 -1.11 -1.78
N PRO A 114 2.63 -1.39 -3.08
CA PRO A 114 1.31 -1.53 -3.66
C PRO A 114 0.65 -2.84 -3.25
N ASP A 115 -0.61 -2.78 -2.81
CA ASP A 115 -1.43 -3.97 -2.56
C ASP A 115 -1.65 -4.75 -3.86
N MET A 116 -1.51 -6.08 -3.77
CA MET A 116 -1.73 -7.01 -4.88
C MET A 116 -3.23 -7.34 -5.03
N LEU A 117 -3.65 -7.87 -6.18
CA LEU A 117 -5.06 -8.23 -6.43
C LEU A 117 -5.68 -9.08 -5.31
N GLY A 118 -4.93 -10.05 -4.78
CA GLY A 118 -5.39 -10.92 -3.69
C GLY A 118 -5.54 -10.25 -2.32
N ALA A 119 -5.12 -9.00 -2.15
CA ALA A 119 -5.32 -8.23 -0.92
C ALA A 119 -6.70 -7.54 -0.87
N PHE A 120 -7.42 -7.50 -2.00
CA PHE A 120 -8.73 -6.86 -2.10
C PHE A 120 -9.85 -7.88 -1.93
N SER A 121 -10.88 -7.51 -1.16
CA SER A 121 -12.06 -8.36 -0.91
C SER A 121 -13.09 -8.32 -2.03
N ASP A 122 -13.15 -7.21 -2.76
CA ASP A 122 -14.20 -6.89 -3.73
C ASP A 122 -13.76 -5.78 -4.70
N VAL A 123 -14.57 -5.53 -5.72
CA VAL A 123 -14.32 -4.49 -6.73
C VAL A 123 -14.31 -3.09 -6.13
N GLU A 124 -15.13 -2.84 -5.10
CA GLU A 124 -15.26 -1.52 -4.47
C GLU A 124 -13.98 -1.11 -3.75
N SER A 125 -13.33 -2.04 -3.04
CA SER A 125 -12.05 -1.83 -2.37
C SER A 125 -10.94 -1.47 -3.37
N ILE A 126 -10.92 -2.09 -4.55
CA ILE A 126 -10.02 -1.75 -5.65
C ILE A 126 -10.34 -0.33 -6.17
N SER A 127 -11.61 -0.02 -6.39
CA SER A 127 -12.05 1.29 -6.90
C SER A 127 -11.77 2.44 -5.92
N ASN A 128 -11.86 2.17 -4.62
CA ASN A 128 -11.46 3.09 -3.56
C ASN A 128 -9.96 3.38 -3.62
N GLU A 129 -9.13 2.36 -3.85
CA GLU A 129 -7.69 2.55 -4.02
C GLU A 129 -7.35 3.31 -5.31
N VAL A 130 -8.08 3.05 -6.41
CA VAL A 130 -7.99 3.85 -7.65
C VAL A 130 -8.30 5.32 -7.35
N SER A 131 -9.35 5.59 -6.56
CA SER A 131 -9.74 6.95 -6.18
C SER A 131 -8.67 7.66 -5.36
N LYS A 132 -7.99 6.97 -4.44
CA LYS A 132 -6.85 7.53 -3.69
C LYS A 132 -5.69 7.89 -4.63
N LEU A 133 -5.37 7.04 -5.61
CA LEU A 133 -4.33 7.32 -6.60
C LEU A 133 -4.68 8.53 -7.47
N LYS A 134 -5.93 8.63 -7.93
CA LYS A 134 -6.42 9.78 -8.72
C LYS A 134 -6.36 11.07 -7.91
N PHE A 135 -6.78 11.02 -6.64
CA PHE A 135 -6.66 12.16 -5.73
C PHE A 135 -5.20 12.59 -5.56
N ALA A 136 -4.30 11.66 -5.24
CA ALA A 136 -2.88 11.95 -5.11
C ALA A 136 -2.28 12.53 -6.40
N ASN A 137 -2.66 11.98 -7.56
CA ASN A 137 -2.23 12.48 -8.86
C ASN A 137 -2.71 13.91 -9.10
N LYS A 138 -3.95 14.24 -8.73
CA LYS A 138 -4.48 15.60 -8.80
C LYS A 138 -3.76 16.55 -7.83
N SER A 139 -3.42 16.11 -6.62
CA SER A 139 -2.62 16.92 -5.68
C SER A 139 -1.23 17.28 -6.24
N LEU A 140 -0.68 16.47 -7.15
CA LEU A 140 0.57 16.79 -7.84
C LEU A 140 0.43 17.93 -8.86
N ASP A 141 -0.79 18.30 -9.29
CA ASP A 141 -1.03 19.51 -10.09
C ASP A 141 -0.60 20.75 -9.31
N HIS A 142 -0.95 20.83 -8.02
CA HIS A 142 -0.60 21.95 -7.17
C HIS A 142 0.92 22.15 -7.03
N ILE A 143 1.68 21.06 -6.92
CA ILE A 143 3.15 21.10 -6.94
C ILE A 143 3.66 21.64 -8.27
N SER A 144 3.03 21.24 -9.37
CA SER A 144 3.42 21.67 -10.72
C SER A 144 3.21 23.19 -10.88
N GLU A 145 2.11 23.72 -10.35
CA GLU A 145 1.81 25.16 -10.29
C GLU A 145 2.86 25.91 -9.47
N MET A 146 3.15 25.47 -8.24
CA MET A 146 4.19 26.10 -7.40
C MET A 146 5.57 26.13 -8.08
N ILE A 147 5.93 25.07 -8.80
CA ILE A 147 7.18 25.02 -9.56
C ILE A 147 7.15 26.02 -10.71
N GLN A 148 6.03 26.13 -11.43
CA GLN A 148 5.88 27.07 -12.54
C GLN A 148 5.94 28.52 -12.05
N GLU A 149 5.23 28.88 -10.98
CA GLU A 149 5.30 30.21 -10.36
C GLU A 149 6.74 30.56 -9.98
N LYS A 150 7.47 29.64 -9.35
CA LYS A 150 8.86 29.87 -8.95
C LYS A 150 9.79 30.09 -10.15
N LYS A 151 9.56 29.38 -11.26
CA LYS A 151 10.34 29.54 -12.50
C LYS A 151 10.03 30.85 -13.21
N SER A 152 8.77 31.28 -13.21
CA SER A 152 8.33 32.55 -13.79
C SER A 152 8.86 33.75 -13.00
N ASN A 153 8.84 33.70 -11.66
CA ASN A 153 9.38 34.77 -10.81
C ASN A 153 10.92 34.89 -10.83
N LYS A 154 11.62 33.94 -11.44
CA LYS A 154 13.09 33.96 -11.58
C LYS A 154 13.55 34.56 -12.92
N LYS A 155 12.63 34.76 -13.87
CA LYS A 155 12.88 35.52 -15.10
C LYS A 155 12.68 37.00 -14.85
#